data_AF-A0A8X6XNM1-F1
#
_entry.id   AF-A0A8X6XNM1-F1
#
_cell.length_a   1.000
_cell.length_b   1.000
_cell.length_c   1.000
_cell.angle_alpha   90.00
_cell.angle_beta   90.00
_cell.angle_gamma   90.00
#
_symmetry.space_group_name_H-M   'P 1'
#
loop_
_entity.id
_entity.type
_entity.pdbx_description
1 polymer ?
#
loop_
_entity_poly.entity_id
_entity_poly.type
_entity_poly.pdbx_seq_one_letter_code
_entity_poly.pdbx_strand_id
1 'polypeptide(L)'
;MITANIDVADGLANGTLGKLVGKSNWLLKVAGYANAKGIGREMVPINRRSATVPLNQSRSIHAKRNNFPLKPACSLTIHKSQGRTFDEIVYKYS
;
A
#
# COMPACT_ATOMS: atom_id res chain seq x y z
N MET A 1 -1.94 4.19 2.88
CA MET A 1 -2.35 2.85 3.36
C MET A 1 -1.85 1.79 2.40
N ILE A 2 -1.25 0.73 2.93
CA ILE A 2 -0.84 -0.47 2.21
C ILE A 2 -2.07 -1.34 1.92
N THR A 3 -2.18 -1.91 0.73
CA THR A 3 -3.35 -2.71 0.29
C THR A 3 -3.02 -4.18 0.00
N ALA A 4 -1.87 -4.66 0.45
CA ALA A 4 -1.41 -6.03 0.28
C ALA A 4 -0.41 -6.39 1.40
N ASN A 5 -0.26 -7.67 1.73
CA ASN A 5 0.75 -8.10 2.69
C ASN A 5 2.13 -8.04 2.04
N ILE A 6 2.99 -7.14 2.52
CA ILE A 6 4.34 -6.94 1.98
C ILE A 6 5.34 -7.74 2.80
N ASP A 7 5.41 -7.42 4.09
CA ASP A 7 6.21 -8.13 5.09
C ASP A 7 5.40 -8.13 6.39
N VAL A 8 4.91 -9.31 6.77
CA VAL A 8 4.06 -9.43 7.97
C VAL A 8 4.92 -9.40 9.24
N ALA A 9 6.17 -9.88 9.18
CA ALA A 9 7.07 -9.88 10.33
C ALA A 9 7.46 -8.45 10.73
N ASP A 10 7.67 -7.59 9.73
CA ASP A 10 7.98 -6.16 9.92
C ASP A 10 6.72 -5.26 10.05
N GLY A 11 5.52 -5.84 10.16
CA GLY A 11 4.27 -5.09 10.34
C GLY A 11 3.74 -4.37 9.09
N LEU A 12 4.33 -4.62 7.92
CA LEU A 12 3.89 -4.10 6.61
C LEU A 12 2.80 -4.98 5.99
N ALA A 13 1.69 -5.08 6.71
CA ALA A 13 0.52 -5.84 6.31
C ALA A 13 -0.52 -4.99 5.53
N ASN A 14 -1.51 -5.65 4.95
CA ASN A 14 -2.66 -4.98 4.36
C ASN A 14 -3.39 -4.15 5.43
N GLY A 15 -3.67 -2.89 5.12
CA GLY A 15 -4.27 -1.94 6.04
C GLY A 15 -3.26 -1.07 6.77
N THR A 16 -1.96 -1.39 6.80
CA THR A 16 -0.97 -0.56 7.49
C THR A 16 -0.98 0.88 6.95
N LEU A 17 -1.07 1.86 7.85
CA LEU A 17 -0.96 3.28 7.53
C LEU A 17 0.52 3.68 7.54
N GLY A 18 0.87 4.66 6.72
CA GLY A 18 2.24 5.13 6.63
C GLY A 18 2.33 6.40 5.79
N LYS A 19 3.45 7.09 5.94
CA LYS A 19 3.75 8.33 5.23
C LYS A 19 4.65 8.02 4.03
N LEU A 20 4.32 8.58 2.87
CA LEU A 20 5.22 8.53 1.72
C LEU A 20 6.34 9.55 1.92
N VAL A 21 7.59 9.08 1.86
CA VAL A 21 8.80 9.87 2.14
C VAL A 21 9.62 10.18 0.89
N GLY A 22 9.40 9.45 -0.21
CA GLY A 22 10.07 9.69 -1.48
C GLY A 22 9.52 8.82 -2.60
N LYS A 23 9.80 9.20 -3.85
CA LYS A 23 9.42 8.43 -5.05
C LYS A 23 10.65 8.29 -5.94
N SER A 24 10.94 7.07 -6.36
CA SER A 24 11.98 6.77 -7.34
C SER A 24 11.41 5.82 -8.40
N ASN A 25 11.95 5.92 -9.62
CA ASN A 25 11.47 5.13 -10.76
C ASN A 25 12.24 3.79 -10.92
N TRP A 26 13.29 3.54 -10.14
CA TRP A 26 14.16 2.37 -10.31
C TRP A 26 14.65 1.82 -8.96
N LEU A 27 14.40 0.53 -8.72
CA LEU A 27 14.80 -0.20 -7.51
C LEU A 27 16.30 -0.17 -7.23
N LEU A 28 17.13 -0.37 -8.27
CA LEU A 28 18.60 -0.31 -8.17
C LEU A 28 19.11 1.10 -7.81
N LYS A 29 18.31 2.14 -8.04
CA LYS A 29 18.61 3.51 -7.60
C LYS A 29 18.01 3.84 -6.23
N VAL A 30 17.19 2.99 -5.62
CA VAL A 30 16.55 3.28 -4.32
C VAL A 30 17.59 3.41 -3.23
N ALA A 31 18.59 2.54 -3.15
CA ALA A 31 19.62 2.62 -2.10
C ALA A 31 20.50 3.88 -2.25
N GLY A 32 20.93 4.19 -3.48
CA GLY A 32 21.69 5.42 -3.77
C GLY A 32 20.87 6.70 -3.58
N TYR A 33 19.61 6.70 -4.02
CA TYR A 33 18.66 7.79 -3.79
C TYR A 33 18.35 7.95 -2.30
N ALA A 34 18.24 6.84 -1.56
CA ALA A 34 17.97 6.83 -0.14
C ALA A 34 19.10 7.49 0.65
N ASN A 35 20.34 7.06 0.41
CA ASN A 35 21.52 7.71 0.99
C ASN A 35 21.62 9.19 0.58
N ALA A 36 21.39 9.53 -0.69
CA ALA A 36 21.46 10.92 -1.17
C ALA A 36 20.34 11.84 -0.67
N LYS A 37 19.22 11.28 -0.18
CA LYS A 37 18.06 12.02 0.33
C LYS A 37 17.84 11.86 1.83
N GLY A 38 18.77 11.22 2.56
CA GLY A 38 18.65 11.01 4.00
C GLY A 38 17.47 10.10 4.39
N ILE A 39 17.08 9.17 3.52
CA ILE A 39 16.04 8.17 3.78
C ILE A 39 16.63 7.16 4.78
N GLY A 40 16.08 7.12 5.99
CA GLY A 40 16.56 6.28 7.10
C GLY A 40 16.40 4.78 6.83
N ARG A 41 17.16 3.95 7.59
CA ARG A 41 17.14 2.47 7.48
C ARG A 41 15.78 1.83 7.77
N GLU A 42 14.89 2.54 8.45
CA GLU A 42 13.54 2.08 8.80
C GLU A 42 12.52 2.22 7.65
N MET A 43 12.94 2.76 6.50
CA MET A 43 12.06 2.97 5.36
C MET A 43 12.12 1.79 4.39
N VAL A 44 10.96 1.22 4.07
CA VAL A 44 10.88 0.04 3.20
C VAL A 44 10.46 0.43 1.77
N PRO A 45 11.21 -0.01 0.73
CA PRO A 45 10.81 0.21 -0.66
C PRO A 45 9.53 -0.54 -1.02
N ILE A 46 8.57 0.17 -1.60
CA ILE A 46 7.29 -0.41 -2.03
C ILE A 46 7.30 -0.66 -3.53
N ASN A 47 7.23 -1.93 -3.90
CA ASN A 47 7.23 -2.37 -5.30
C ASN A 47 5.81 -2.50 -5.87
N ARG A 48 5.70 -2.40 -7.20
CA ARG A 48 4.45 -2.69 -7.89
C ARG A 48 4.08 -4.16 -7.72
N ARG A 49 2.78 -4.44 -7.64
CA ARG A 49 2.21 -5.78 -7.59
C ARG A 49 1.12 -5.95 -8.63
N SER A 50 1.03 -7.15 -9.18
CA SER A 50 -0.07 -7.53 -10.07
C SER A 50 -1.15 -8.23 -9.26
N ALA A 51 -2.40 -7.78 -9.44
CA ALA A 51 -3.58 -8.49 -8.97
C ALA A 51 -4.39 -8.92 -10.20
N THR A 52 -4.89 -10.16 -10.17
CA THR A 52 -5.72 -10.72 -11.24
C THR A 52 -7.09 -11.03 -10.67
N VAL A 53 -8.14 -10.55 -11.34
CA VAL A 53 -9.53 -10.79 -10.95
C VAL A 53 -10.23 -11.50 -12.12
N PRO A 54 -10.80 -12.70 -11.91
CA PRO A 54 -11.62 -13.35 -12.92
C PRO A 54 -12.93 -12.56 -13.10
N LEU A 55 -13.34 -12.38 -14.35
CA LEU A 55 -14.52 -11.58 -14.71
C LEU A 55 -15.77 -12.42 -15.01
N ASN A 56 -15.63 -13.75 -15.06
CA ASN A 56 -16.73 -14.68 -15.30
C ASN A 56 -16.64 -15.89 -14.36
N GLN A 57 -17.77 -16.59 -14.21
CA GLN A 57 -17.87 -17.78 -13.34
C GLN A 57 -16.94 -18.90 -13.79
N SER A 58 -16.74 -19.07 -15.10
CA SER A 58 -15.81 -20.04 -15.69
C SER A 58 -14.34 -19.66 -15.50
N ARG A 59 -14.03 -18.48 -14.96
CA ARG A 59 -12.68 -17.93 -14.76
C ARG A 59 -11.81 -18.00 -16.02
N SER A 60 -12.42 -17.93 -17.21
CA SER A 60 -11.66 -17.91 -18.46
C SER A 60 -11.19 -16.50 -18.82
N ILE A 61 -11.92 -15.47 -18.38
CA ILE A 61 -11.60 -14.07 -18.64
C ILE A 61 -11.01 -13.46 -17.37
N HIS A 62 -9.82 -12.88 -17.49
CA HIS A 62 -9.08 -12.29 -16.37
C HIS A 62 -8.74 -10.82 -16.63
N ALA A 63 -9.06 -9.96 -15.67
CA ALA A 63 -8.52 -8.62 -15.60
C ALA A 63 -7.25 -8.62 -14.74
N LYS A 64 -6.13 -8.18 -15.29
CA LYS A 64 -4.87 -8.00 -14.56
C LYS A 64 -4.58 -6.52 -14.34
N ARG A 65 -4.30 -6.14 -13.10
CA ARG A 65 -3.88 -4.78 -12.74
C ARG A 65 -2.49 -4.80 -12.11
N ASN A 66 -1.53 -4.14 -12.75
CA ASN A 66 -0.18 -3.94 -12.21
C ASN A 66 -0.05 -2.52 -11.63
N ASN A 67 -0.05 -2.39 -10.31
CA ASN A 67 -0.03 -1.09 -9.62
C ASN A 67 0.75 -1.15 -8.31
N PHE A 68 1.14 0.00 -7.76
CA PHE A 68 1.61 0.05 -6.38
C PHE A 68 0.48 -0.37 -5.42
N PRO A 69 0.76 -1.21 -4.40
CA PRO A 69 -0.22 -1.64 -3.40
C PRO A 69 -0.48 -0.54 -2.36
N LEU A 70 -0.79 0.67 -2.84
CA LEU A 70 -0.97 1.87 -2.02
C LEU A 70 -2.26 2.59 -2.39
N LYS A 71 -2.93 3.12 -1.36
CA LYS A 71 -4.04 4.07 -1.50
C LYS A 71 -3.87 5.26 -0.55
N PRO A 72 -4.24 6.48 -0.96
CA PRO A 72 -4.41 7.59 -0.04
C PRO A 72 -5.37 7.20 1.07
N ALA A 73 -5.11 7.65 2.30
CA ALA A 73 -5.81 7.18 3.49
C ALA A 73 -6.12 8.29 4.50
N CYS A 74 -6.12 9.55 4.06
CA CYS A 74 -6.58 10.67 4.90
C CYS A 74 -8.10 10.61 5.14
N SER A 75 -8.84 9.90 4.28
CA SER A 75 -10.25 9.59 4.45
C SER A 75 -10.51 8.19 3.92
N LEU A 76 -11.33 7.42 4.64
CA LEU A 76 -11.72 6.06 4.30
C LEU A 76 -13.22 5.93 4.55
N THR A 77 -13.91 5.18 3.70
CA THR A 77 -15.31 4.80 3.97
C THR A 77 -15.35 3.74 5.06
N ILE A 78 -16.45 3.68 5.83
CA ILE A 78 -16.63 2.69 6.91
C ILE A 78 -16.38 1.26 6.41
N HIS A 79 -16.91 0.92 5.24
CA HIS A 79 -16.69 -0.41 4.65
C HIS A 79 -15.19 -0.72 4.39
N LYS A 80 -14.35 0.28 4.14
CA LYS A 80 -12.91 0.09 3.90
C LYS A 80 -12.06 0.21 5.17
N SER A 81 -12.62 0.68 6.28
CA SER A 81 -11.98 0.69 7.60
C SER A 81 -12.38 -0.49 8.49
N GLN A 82 -13.42 -1.26 8.12
CA GLN A 82 -13.90 -2.39 8.90
C GLN A 82 -12.80 -3.41 9.26
N GLY A 83 -12.81 -3.86 10.51
CA GLY A 83 -11.84 -4.83 11.03
C GLY A 83 -10.47 -4.23 11.39
N ARG A 84 -10.36 -2.90 11.43
CA ARG A 84 -9.12 -2.19 11.76
C ARG A 84 -9.26 -1.36 13.02
N THR A 85 -8.14 -1.21 13.72
CA THR A 85 -7.99 -0.33 14.88
C THR A 85 -7.31 0.96 14.44
N PHE A 86 -7.78 2.08 14.98
CA PHE A 86 -7.21 3.41 14.77
C PHE A 86 -7.08 4.09 16.13
N ASP A 87 -5.97 4.81 16.33
CA ASP A 87 -5.75 5.55 17.58
C ASP A 87 -6.73 6.73 17.71
N GLU A 88 -7.04 7.38 16.58
CA GLU A 88 -7.98 8.50 16.50
C GLU A 88 -8.78 8.44 15.20
N ILE A 89 -10.07 8.79 15.28
CA ILE A 89 -10.96 8.91 14.12
C ILE A 89 -11.74 10.22 14.18
N VAL A 90 -11.85 10.90 13.04
CA VAL A 90 -12.79 12.01 12.84
C VAL A 90 -13.92 11.50 11.96
N TYR A 91 -15.13 11.46 12.50
CA TYR A 91 -16.32 10.99 11.80
C TYR A 91 -17.32 12.13 11.62
N LYS A 92 -17.77 12.34 10.38
CA LYS A 92 -18.82 13.31 10.05
C LYS A 92 -20.15 12.58 9.95
N TYR A 93 -21.08 12.89 10.86
CA TYR A 93 -22.47 12.48 10.72
C TYR A 93 -23.15 13.31 9.62
N SER A 94 -23.96 12.66 8.78
CA SER A 94 -24.79 13.30 7.76
C SER A 94 -26.16 13.67 8.31
#